data_AF-A0A924UEF2-F1
#
_entry.id   AF-A0A924UEF2-F1
#
_cell.length_a   1.000
_cell.length_b   1.000
_cell.length_c   1.000
_cell.angle_alpha   90.00
_cell.angle_beta   90.00
_cell.angle_gamma   90.00
#
_symmetry.space_group_name_H-M   'P 1'
#
loop_
_entity.id
_entity.type
_entity.pdbx_description
1 polymer ?
#
loop_
_entity_poly.entity_id
_entity_poly.type
_entity_poly.pdbx_seq_one_letter_code
_entity_poly.pdbx_strand_id
1 'polypeptide(L)'
;MQEPALFGLCDLWRFHPVWLGHELADSPRTIWLNAVGGNLFFSSALDRQVAWHATVTYFWLQILFHAGYRRVAMIGVDHSYQQPQGTVEGTVLRQEGDDQNHFMLGYFRNRLWQAADTEHMGRTYSLARQVYEADGRELINCTEGGALELLPRRPLHEALAAPL
;
A
#
# COMPACT_ATOMS: atom_id res chain seq x y z
N MET A 1 19.87 7.03 -13.11
CA MET A 1 20.17 6.85 -11.69
C MET A 1 19.58 8.07 -10.99
N GLN A 2 18.47 7.90 -10.26
CA GLN A 2 17.92 9.01 -9.47
C GLN A 2 18.92 9.29 -8.34
N GLU A 3 19.38 10.54 -8.19
CA GLU A 3 20.34 10.85 -7.13
C GLU A 3 19.72 10.54 -5.75
N PRO A 4 20.48 9.91 -4.83
CA PRO A 4 20.00 9.50 -3.51
C PRO A 4 19.49 10.64 -2.62
N ALA A 5 19.71 11.91 -3.01
CA ALA A 5 19.33 13.09 -2.25
C ALA A 5 17.92 13.63 -2.54
N LEU A 6 17.19 13.15 -3.56
CA LEU A 6 15.96 13.84 -4.01
C LEU A 6 14.80 13.82 -3.01
N PHE A 7 14.79 12.88 -2.06
CA PHE A 7 13.70 12.71 -1.09
C PHE A 7 14.07 13.06 0.35
N GLY A 8 15.32 13.48 0.63
CA GLY A 8 15.74 13.88 1.98
C GLY A 8 15.54 12.81 3.08
N LEU A 9 15.48 11.53 2.71
CA LEU A 9 15.10 10.44 3.61
C LEU A 9 16.16 10.06 4.66
N CYS A 10 17.33 10.72 4.64
CA CYS A 10 18.46 10.40 5.51
C CYS A 10 18.13 10.47 7.00
N ASP A 11 17.14 11.29 7.38
CA ASP A 11 16.72 11.46 8.77
C ASP A 11 15.47 10.67 9.18
N LEU A 12 14.91 9.83 8.31
CA LEU A 12 13.68 9.09 8.61
C LEU A 12 13.96 7.64 9.00
N TRP A 13 13.03 7.05 9.75
CA TRP A 13 12.98 5.60 9.95
C TRP A 13 12.63 4.92 8.63
N ARG A 14 13.38 3.86 8.30
CA ARG A 14 13.23 3.09 7.07
C ARG A 14 12.79 1.68 7.43
N PHE A 15 11.73 1.20 6.80
CA PHE A 15 11.22 -0.15 6.99
C PHE A 15 11.40 -0.92 5.69
N HIS A 16 12.20 -1.99 5.74
CA HIS A 16 12.57 -2.76 4.56
C HIS A 16 12.39 -4.25 4.81
N PRO A 17 11.95 -5.03 3.82
CA PRO A 17 12.11 -6.47 3.86
C PRO A 17 13.56 -6.90 4.03
N VAL A 18 13.80 -7.92 4.85
CA VAL A 18 15.13 -8.52 5.06
C VAL A 18 15.77 -8.95 3.73
N TRP A 19 14.97 -9.44 2.77
CA TRP A 19 15.49 -9.87 1.48
C TRP A 19 16.00 -8.72 0.60
N LEU A 20 15.77 -7.44 0.94
CA LEU A 20 16.44 -6.29 0.30
C LEU A 20 17.79 -5.93 0.94
N GLY A 21 18.22 -6.64 1.99
CA GLY A 21 19.46 -6.32 2.72
C GLY A 21 20.75 -6.45 1.91
N HIS A 22 20.70 -7.09 0.74
CA HIS A 22 21.82 -7.14 -0.20
C HIS A 22 21.89 -5.93 -1.15
N GLU A 23 20.79 -5.19 -1.32
CA GLU A 23 20.68 -4.03 -2.20
C GLU A 23 20.73 -2.70 -1.43
N LEU A 24 20.19 -2.69 -0.21
CA LEU A 24 20.01 -1.47 0.57
C LEU A 24 20.99 -1.41 1.75
N ALA A 25 21.58 -0.24 1.95
CA ALA A 25 22.50 0.00 3.06
C ALA A 25 21.78 0.06 4.41
N ASP A 26 22.28 -0.70 5.36
CA ASP A 26 21.83 -0.65 6.75
C ASP A 26 22.15 0.70 7.43
N SER A 27 21.42 1.01 8.50
CA SER A 27 21.71 2.13 9.38
C SER A 27 21.00 1.97 10.72
N PRO A 28 21.38 2.73 11.76
CA PRO A 28 20.66 2.74 13.04
C PRO A 28 19.17 3.12 12.97
N ARG A 29 18.69 3.63 11.83
CA ARG A 29 17.28 3.98 11.57
C ARG A 29 16.61 3.00 10.60
N THR A 30 17.17 1.81 10.41
CA THR A 30 16.60 0.77 9.54
C THR A 30 15.96 -0.32 10.38
N ILE A 31 14.71 -0.63 10.07
CA ILE A 31 13.98 -1.76 10.62
C ILE A 31 13.81 -2.78 9.50
N TRP A 32 14.50 -3.91 9.66
CA TRP A 32 14.40 -5.05 8.76
C TRP A 32 13.23 -5.94 9.17
N LEU A 33 12.30 -6.17 8.25
CA LEU A 33 11.09 -6.94 8.48
C LEU A 33 11.14 -8.26 7.71
N ASN A 34 10.72 -9.35 8.34
CA ASN A 34 10.54 -10.63 7.66
C ASN A 34 9.27 -10.59 6.79
N ALA A 35 9.36 -9.95 5.63
CA ALA A 35 8.24 -9.80 4.71
C ALA A 35 8.06 -11.05 3.84
N VAL A 36 6.89 -11.68 3.95
CA VAL A 36 6.60 -12.96 3.31
C VAL A 36 5.32 -12.86 2.48
N GLY A 37 5.35 -13.51 1.31
CA GLY A 37 4.14 -13.79 0.52
C GLY A 37 3.46 -15.10 0.98
N GLY A 38 2.65 -15.69 0.10
CA GLY A 38 2.00 -16.97 0.35
C GLY A 38 0.55 -16.82 0.83
N ASN A 39 0.17 -17.46 1.93
CA ASN A 39 -1.19 -17.32 2.46
C ASN A 39 -1.46 -15.87 2.88
N LEU A 40 -2.67 -15.37 2.66
CA LEU A 40 -3.07 -14.05 3.11
C LEU A 40 -3.29 -14.06 4.64
N PHE A 41 -2.58 -13.18 5.34
CA PHE A 41 -2.75 -12.93 6.77
C PHE A 41 -2.45 -11.47 7.08
N PHE A 42 -2.86 -11.00 8.26
CA PHE A 42 -2.48 -9.70 8.80
C PHE A 42 -1.58 -9.90 10.02
N SER A 43 -0.42 -9.24 10.05
CA SER A 43 0.47 -9.31 11.21
C SER A 43 0.13 -8.27 12.27
N SER A 44 -0.22 -8.73 13.48
CA SER A 44 -0.24 -7.90 14.68
C SER A 44 1.11 -7.87 15.42
N ALA A 45 2.08 -8.67 15.00
CA ALA A 45 3.39 -8.86 15.62
C ALA A 45 4.51 -8.81 14.56
N LEU A 46 5.05 -7.60 14.33
CA LEU A 46 6.05 -7.36 13.27
C LEU A 46 7.38 -8.08 13.47
N ASP A 47 7.70 -8.49 14.69
CA ASP A 47 8.92 -9.23 15.05
C ASP A 47 8.95 -10.65 14.48
N ARG A 48 7.80 -11.18 14.02
CA ARG A 48 7.71 -12.53 13.45
C ARG A 48 7.76 -12.52 11.93
N GLN A 49 6.72 -11.93 11.33
CA GLN A 49 6.56 -11.84 9.88
C GLN A 49 5.56 -10.73 9.55
N VAL A 50 5.71 -10.12 8.38
CA VAL A 50 4.77 -9.13 7.84
C VAL A 50 4.28 -9.63 6.48
N ALA A 51 2.99 -9.51 6.23
CA ALA A 51 2.42 -9.93 4.97
C ALA A 51 2.80 -8.96 3.84
N TRP A 52 3.39 -9.50 2.78
CA TRP A 52 3.62 -8.82 1.51
C TRP A 52 2.56 -9.27 0.51
N HIS A 53 1.47 -8.50 0.38
CA HIS A 53 0.30 -8.87 -0.43
C HIS A 53 -0.35 -7.65 -1.07
N ALA A 54 -0.74 -7.79 -2.34
CA ALA A 54 -1.57 -6.90 -3.18
C ALA A 54 -1.20 -5.41 -3.27
N THR A 55 -1.07 -4.70 -2.16
CA THR A 55 -0.85 -3.26 -2.09
C THR A 55 0.29 -2.90 -1.15
N VAL A 56 1.08 -1.89 -1.53
CA VAL A 56 2.07 -1.28 -0.64
C VAL A 56 1.41 -0.70 0.61
N THR A 57 0.17 -0.24 0.49
CA THR A 57 -0.63 0.26 1.62
C THR A 57 -0.90 -0.83 2.66
N TYR A 58 -1.23 -2.06 2.24
CA TYR A 58 -1.49 -3.17 3.15
C TYR A 58 -0.27 -3.58 3.98
N PHE A 59 0.93 -3.52 3.38
CA PHE A 59 2.19 -3.68 4.11
C PHE A 59 2.34 -2.62 5.21
N TRP A 60 2.08 -1.35 4.88
CA TRP A 60 2.15 -0.25 5.84
C TRP A 60 1.07 -0.30 6.93
N LEU A 61 -0.14 -0.79 6.64
CA LEU A 61 -1.20 -0.93 7.64
C LEU A 61 -0.78 -1.86 8.79
N GLN A 62 -0.04 -2.92 8.51
CA GLN A 62 0.51 -3.79 9.57
C GLN A 62 1.54 -3.05 10.43
N ILE A 63 2.36 -2.21 9.81
CA ILE A 63 3.36 -1.40 10.51
C ILE A 63 2.70 -0.35 11.40
N LEU A 64 1.73 0.39 10.87
CA LEU A 64 0.99 1.42 11.60
C LEU A 64 0.17 0.82 12.76
N PHE A 65 -0.41 -0.37 12.55
CA PHE A 65 -1.09 -1.10 13.62
C PHE A 65 -0.12 -1.40 14.77
N HIS A 66 1.07 -1.93 14.48
CA HIS A 66 2.05 -2.22 15.53
C HIS A 66 2.60 -0.95 16.20
N ALA A 67 2.76 0.13 15.44
CA ALA A 67 3.16 1.44 15.97
C ALA A 67 2.09 2.12 16.85
N GLY A 68 0.91 1.50 17.02
CA GLY A 68 -0.12 1.96 17.95
C GLY A 68 -1.09 3.00 17.38
N TYR A 69 -1.06 3.25 16.07
CA TYR A 69 -2.02 4.16 15.44
C TYR A 69 -3.43 3.59 15.56
N ARG A 70 -4.35 4.41 16.11
CA ARG A 70 -5.76 4.03 16.33
C ARG A 70 -6.68 4.47 15.20
N ARG A 71 -6.30 5.50 14.45
CA ARG A 71 -7.05 6.00 13.28
C ARG A 71 -6.07 6.21 12.14
N VAL A 72 -6.35 5.61 10.98
CA VAL A 72 -5.54 5.75 9.77
C VAL A 72 -6.43 6.31 8.66
N ALA A 73 -6.17 7.55 8.27
CA ALA A 73 -6.79 8.19 7.12
C ALA A 73 -5.96 7.93 5.87
N MET A 74 -6.57 7.33 4.84
CA MET A 74 -5.91 6.95 3.59
C MET A 74 -6.44 7.79 2.44
N ILE A 75 -5.55 8.36 1.64
CA ILE A 75 -5.87 9.15 0.46
C ILE A 75 -5.09 8.63 -0.74
N GLY A 76 -5.65 8.73 -1.95
CA GLY A 76 -5.06 8.18 -3.17
C GLY A 76 -5.22 6.67 -3.30
N VAL A 77 -6.28 6.12 -2.69
CA VAL A 77 -6.66 4.70 -2.79
C VAL A 77 -7.84 4.53 -3.75
N ASP A 78 -7.65 4.95 -5.00
CA ASP A 78 -8.69 4.96 -6.03
C ASP A 78 -9.24 3.57 -6.35
N HIS A 79 -8.41 2.53 -6.26
CA HIS A 79 -8.83 1.13 -6.40
C HIS A 79 -9.57 0.83 -7.71
N SER A 80 -9.18 1.50 -8.80
CA SER A 80 -9.78 1.37 -10.13
C SER A 80 -8.70 1.46 -11.18
N TYR A 81 -8.79 0.60 -12.20
CA TYR A 81 -7.82 0.52 -13.29
C TYR A 81 -8.54 0.28 -14.63
N GLN A 82 -8.15 1.01 -15.65
CA GLN A 82 -8.53 0.76 -17.04
C GLN A 82 -7.52 -0.23 -17.65
N GLN A 83 -7.97 -1.46 -17.87
CA GLN A 83 -7.15 -2.55 -18.40
C GLN A 83 -7.99 -3.49 -19.28
N PRO A 84 -7.38 -4.28 -20.19
CA PRO A 84 -8.11 -5.21 -21.03
C PRO A 84 -8.96 -6.20 -20.21
N GLN A 85 -10.17 -6.49 -20.68
CA GLN A 85 -11.06 -7.45 -20.02
C GLN A 85 -10.46 -8.86 -20.02
N GLY A 86 -10.67 -9.61 -18.93
CA GLY A 86 -10.16 -10.98 -18.78
C GLY A 86 -8.69 -11.06 -18.37
N THR A 87 -8.05 -9.93 -18.08
CA THR A 87 -6.74 -9.89 -17.43
C THR A 87 -6.85 -10.37 -15.98
N VAL A 88 -5.89 -11.19 -15.56
CA VAL A 88 -5.81 -11.76 -14.20
C VAL A 88 -4.48 -11.40 -13.54
N GLU A 89 -4.38 -11.56 -12.23
CA GLU A 89 -3.14 -11.35 -11.48
C GLU A 89 -1.94 -12.07 -12.13
N GLY A 90 -0.80 -11.38 -12.22
CA GLY A 90 0.41 -11.89 -12.86
C GLY A 90 0.44 -11.76 -14.39
N THR A 91 -0.66 -11.35 -15.04
CA THR A 91 -0.66 -11.04 -16.47
C THR A 91 0.27 -9.87 -16.75
N VAL A 92 1.29 -10.08 -17.58
CA VAL A 92 2.18 -9.01 -18.05
C VAL A 92 1.59 -8.37 -19.30
N LEU A 93 1.32 -7.07 -19.21
CA LEU A 93 0.74 -6.26 -20.28
C LEU A 93 1.80 -5.33 -20.87
N ARG A 94 1.74 -5.12 -22.19
CA ARG A 94 2.52 -4.11 -22.90
C ARG A 94 1.65 -2.88 -23.12
N GLN A 95 2.11 -1.73 -22.62
CA GLN A 95 1.44 -0.46 -22.85
C GLN A 95 2.06 0.22 -24.09
N GLU A 96 1.37 0.19 -25.22
CA GLU A 96 1.89 0.77 -26.48
C GLU A 96 1.76 2.29 -26.54
N GLY A 97 0.75 2.85 -25.87
CA GLY A 97 0.44 4.28 -25.88
C GLY A 97 0.35 4.89 -24.49
N ASP A 98 -0.34 6.02 -24.41
CA ASP A 98 -0.67 6.65 -23.14
C ASP A 98 -1.73 5.84 -22.38
N ASP A 99 -1.76 5.99 -21.06
CA ASP A 99 -2.75 5.36 -20.20
C ASP A 99 -3.45 6.39 -19.29
N GLN A 100 -4.67 6.09 -18.87
CA GLN A 100 -5.46 6.96 -17.99
C GLN A 100 -5.33 6.58 -16.50
N ASN A 101 -4.53 5.56 -16.18
CA ASN A 101 -4.38 5.08 -14.81
C ASN A 101 -3.37 5.94 -14.01
N HIS A 102 -2.56 6.75 -14.70
CA HIS A 102 -1.50 7.55 -14.10
C HIS A 102 -1.69 9.04 -14.35
N PHE A 103 -1.24 9.85 -13.39
CA PHE A 103 -1.25 11.31 -13.50
C PHE A 103 -0.51 11.81 -14.76
N MET A 104 0.64 11.20 -15.06
CA MET A 104 1.35 11.42 -16.32
C MET A 104 0.93 10.37 -17.33
N LEU A 105 0.19 10.78 -18.36
CA LEU A 105 -0.33 9.89 -19.41
C LEU A 105 0.74 8.98 -20.04
N GLY A 106 1.98 9.47 -20.16
CA GLY A 106 3.10 8.72 -20.72
C GLY A 106 3.89 7.86 -19.72
N TYR A 107 3.43 7.70 -18.48
CA TYR A 107 4.19 7.04 -17.41
C TYR A 107 4.56 5.58 -17.77
N PHE A 108 3.60 4.81 -18.28
CA PHE A 108 3.85 3.43 -18.74
C PHE A 108 4.07 3.29 -20.25
N ARG A 109 4.11 4.39 -21.02
CA ARG A 109 4.28 4.31 -22.48
C ARG A 109 5.51 3.48 -22.86
N ASN A 110 5.30 2.49 -23.73
CA ASN A 110 6.31 1.52 -24.20
C ASN A 110 6.94 0.66 -23.10
N ARG A 111 6.28 0.49 -21.95
CA ARG A 111 6.73 -0.34 -20.84
C ARG A 111 5.85 -1.58 -20.67
N LEU A 112 6.40 -2.55 -19.94
CA LEU A 112 5.65 -3.68 -19.42
C LEU A 112 5.16 -3.37 -18.02
N TRP A 113 3.97 -3.85 -17.69
CA TRP A 113 3.37 -3.73 -16.36
C TRP A 113 2.53 -4.95 -16.04
N GLN A 114 2.26 -5.19 -14.75
CA GLN A 114 1.44 -6.30 -14.30
C GLN A 114 0.01 -5.83 -14.09
N ALA A 115 -0.95 -6.58 -14.62
CA ALA A 115 -2.37 -6.29 -14.47
C ALA A 115 -2.75 -6.15 -12.99
N ALA A 116 -3.57 -5.15 -12.67
CA ALA A 116 -4.04 -4.97 -11.32
C ALA A 116 -5.13 -5.99 -11.00
N ASP A 117 -5.07 -6.58 -9.80
CA ASP A 117 -6.12 -7.42 -9.24
C ASP A 117 -6.82 -6.66 -8.10
N THR A 118 -7.84 -5.86 -8.46
CA THR A 118 -8.61 -5.08 -7.49
C THR A 118 -9.38 -5.97 -6.53
N GLU A 119 -9.77 -7.18 -6.93
CA GLU A 119 -10.44 -8.13 -6.04
C GLU A 119 -9.48 -8.59 -4.93
N HIS A 120 -8.26 -9.01 -5.29
CA HIS A 120 -7.25 -9.43 -4.32
C HIS A 120 -6.85 -8.25 -3.42
N MET A 121 -6.65 -7.05 -3.97
CA MET A 121 -6.46 -5.83 -3.18
C MET A 121 -7.61 -5.60 -2.19
N GLY A 122 -8.86 -5.78 -2.61
CA GLY A 122 -10.04 -5.62 -1.77
C GLY A 122 -10.08 -6.61 -0.60
N ARG A 123 -9.66 -7.86 -0.83
CA ARG A 123 -9.52 -8.87 0.23
C ARG A 123 -8.48 -8.46 1.27
N THR A 124 -7.35 -7.88 0.86
CA THR A 124 -6.34 -7.37 1.82
C THR A 124 -6.89 -6.24 2.68
N TYR A 125 -7.55 -5.23 2.10
CA TYR A 125 -8.15 -4.15 2.88
C TYR A 125 -9.31 -4.62 3.76
N SER A 126 -10.11 -5.59 3.32
CA SER A 126 -11.17 -6.19 4.14
C SER A 126 -10.58 -6.85 5.38
N LEU A 127 -9.50 -7.63 5.23
CA LEU A 127 -8.81 -8.25 6.36
C LEU A 127 -8.17 -7.21 7.29
N ALA A 128 -7.52 -6.18 6.74
CA ALA A 128 -6.97 -5.09 7.57
C ALA A 128 -8.08 -4.41 8.38
N ARG A 129 -9.20 -4.08 7.74
CA ARG A 129 -10.35 -3.46 8.41
C ARG A 129 -10.86 -4.32 9.57
N GLN A 130 -11.04 -5.62 9.35
CA GLN A 130 -11.51 -6.54 10.40
C GLN A 130 -10.58 -6.53 11.62
N VAL A 131 -9.25 -6.57 11.41
CA VAL A 131 -8.28 -6.54 12.51
C VAL A 131 -8.26 -5.20 13.23
N TYR A 132 -8.31 -4.09 12.49
CA TYR A 132 -8.38 -2.76 13.08
C TYR A 132 -9.65 -2.59 13.93
N GLU A 133 -10.82 -2.93 13.39
CA GLU A 133 -12.09 -2.80 14.10
C GLU A 133 -12.15 -3.70 15.34
N ALA A 134 -11.59 -4.90 15.28
CA ALA A 134 -11.51 -5.81 16.43
C ALA A 134 -10.67 -5.24 17.60
N ASP A 135 -9.70 -4.36 17.33
CA ASP A 135 -8.90 -3.65 18.35
C ASP A 135 -9.46 -2.25 18.69
N GLY A 136 -10.67 -1.93 18.22
CA GLY A 136 -11.30 -0.62 18.41
C GLY A 136 -10.56 0.51 17.69
N ARG A 137 -10.01 0.22 16.50
CA ARG A 137 -9.30 1.15 15.62
C ARG A 137 -10.05 1.35 14.31
N GLU A 138 -9.68 2.40 13.58
CA GLU A 138 -10.41 2.87 12.42
C GLU A 138 -9.50 3.02 11.20
N LEU A 139 -9.94 2.48 10.06
CA LEU A 139 -9.39 2.77 8.73
C LEU A 139 -10.41 3.62 7.97
N ILE A 140 -9.98 4.77 7.46
CA ILE A 140 -10.84 5.74 6.79
C ILE A 140 -10.33 5.95 5.37
N ASN A 141 -11.24 5.88 4.38
CA ASN A 141 -10.95 6.31 3.03
C ASN A 141 -11.25 7.81 2.88
N CYS A 142 -10.22 8.60 2.60
CA CYS A 142 -10.28 10.03 2.37
C CYS A 142 -10.03 10.42 0.91
N THR A 143 -9.98 9.44 0.01
CA THR A 143 -9.91 9.70 -1.44
C THR A 143 -11.21 10.35 -1.90
N GLU A 144 -11.13 11.40 -2.71
CA GLU A 144 -12.30 11.96 -3.38
C GLU A 144 -12.61 11.12 -4.63
N GLY A 145 -13.77 10.46 -4.65
CA GLY A 145 -14.09 9.48 -5.71
C GLY A 145 -13.36 8.13 -5.54
N GLY A 146 -13.00 7.49 -6.65
CA GLY A 146 -12.47 6.13 -6.64
C GLY A 146 -13.53 5.06 -6.37
N ALA A 147 -13.08 3.82 -6.16
CA ALA A 147 -13.91 2.61 -6.08
C ALA A 147 -13.68 1.77 -4.81
N LEU A 148 -12.84 2.23 -3.87
CA LEU A 148 -12.62 1.53 -2.60
C LEU A 148 -13.78 1.81 -1.61
N GLU A 149 -14.88 1.08 -1.76
CA GLU A 149 -16.10 1.25 -0.95
C GLU A 149 -16.17 0.38 0.32
N LEU A 150 -15.19 -0.49 0.50
CA LEU A 150 -15.11 -1.40 1.66
C LEU A 150 -14.67 -0.71 2.97
N LEU A 151 -14.29 0.56 2.93
CA LEU A 151 -13.91 1.37 4.09
C LEU A 151 -14.84 2.58 4.23
N PRO A 152 -15.15 3.03 5.47
CA PRO A 152 -15.89 4.27 5.68
C PRO A 152 -15.20 5.45 4.98
N ARG A 153 -15.97 6.22 4.20
CA ARG A 153 -15.47 7.38 3.47
C ARG A 153 -15.74 8.68 4.23
N ARG A 154 -14.72 9.54 4.36
CA ARG A 154 -14.83 10.90 4.93
C ARG A 154 -13.88 11.87 4.23
N PRO A 155 -14.24 13.15 4.02
CA PRO A 155 -13.30 14.15 3.56
C PRO A 155 -12.05 14.22 4.45
N LEU A 156 -10.86 14.41 3.85
CA LEU A 156 -9.59 14.42 4.59
C LEU A 156 -9.59 15.46 5.73
N HIS A 157 -10.10 16.66 5.47
CA HIS A 157 -10.14 17.74 6.46
C HIS A 157 -10.99 17.39 7.69
N GLU A 158 -12.09 16.63 7.53
CA GLU A 158 -12.90 16.16 8.65
C GLU A 158 -12.18 15.05 9.44
N ALA A 159 -11.53 14.12 8.74
CA ALA A 159 -10.78 13.03 9.36
C ALA A 159 -9.62 13.55 10.23
N LEU A 160 -9.00 14.67 9.85
CA LEU A 160 -7.92 15.33 10.60
C LEU A 160 -8.42 16.22 11.76
N ALA A 161 -9.66 16.72 11.68
CA ALA A 161 -10.23 17.59 12.72
C ALA A 161 -10.79 16.81 13.93
N ALA A 162 -11.02 15.51 13.78
CA ALA A 162 -11.55 14.68 14.84
C ALA A 162 -10.54 14.53 16.00
N PRO A 163 -10.97 14.70 17.26
CA PRO A 163 -10.06 14.56 18.41
C PRO A 163 -9.45 13.15 18.48
N LEU A 164 -8.22 13.09 19.01
CA LEU A 164 -7.42 11.88 19.26
C LEU A 164 -8.01 11.03 20.39
#